data_AF-A0A176J5X1-F1
#
_entry.id   AF-A0A176J5X1-F1
#
_cell.length_a   1.000
_cell.length_b   1.000
_cell.length_c   1.000
_cell.angle_alpha   90.00
_cell.angle_beta   90.00
_cell.angle_gamma   90.00
#
_symmetry.space_group_name_H-M   'P 1'
#
loop_
_entity.id
_entity.type
_entity.pdbx_description
1 polymer ?
#
loop_
_entity_poly.entity_id
_entity_poly.type
_entity_poly.pdbx_seq_one_letter_code
_entity_poly.pdbx_strand_id
1 'polypeptide(L)'
;MPKERITTKDIKIYEHLIELQEGLKDEYGIQSAYLGKRFGKTTYDASAYLSPTLKKLERLGAVEKVCRGHYKPITFSFFNHRLPF
;
A
#
# COMPACT_ATOMS: atom_id res chain seq x y z
N MET A 1 7.41 -10.17 20.09
CA MET A 1 6.39 -9.93 19.04
C MET A 1 6.86 -10.60 17.76
N PRO A 2 6.05 -11.42 17.07
CA PRO A 2 6.46 -12.02 15.80
C PRO A 2 6.79 -10.91 14.80
N LYS A 3 7.95 -10.99 14.15
CA LYS A 3 8.29 -10.09 13.03
C LYS A 3 7.29 -10.37 11.91
N GLU A 4 6.33 -9.47 11.68
CA GLU A 4 5.40 -9.58 10.55
C GLU A 4 6.22 -9.68 9.25
N ARG A 5 6.15 -10.86 8.61
CA ARG A 5 6.97 -11.17 7.43
C ARG A 5 6.31 -10.59 6.19
N ILE A 6 6.97 -9.69 5.48
CA ILE A 6 6.49 -9.13 4.20
C ILE A 6 6.35 -10.26 3.17
N THR A 7 5.21 -10.29 2.47
CA THR A 7 4.95 -11.26 1.40
C THR A 7 5.10 -10.60 0.02
N THR A 8 5.21 -11.41 -1.03
CA THR A 8 5.22 -10.93 -2.43
C THR A 8 3.97 -10.13 -2.77
N LYS A 9 2.81 -10.50 -2.20
CA LYS A 9 1.56 -9.73 -2.37
C LYS A 9 1.70 -8.32 -1.79
N ASP A 10 2.32 -8.21 -0.61
CA ASP A 10 2.49 -6.92 0.06
C ASP A 10 3.41 -6.00 -0.75
N ILE A 11 4.50 -6.55 -1.30
CA ILE A 11 5.44 -5.83 -2.17
C ILE A 11 4.71 -5.32 -3.42
N LYS A 12 3.98 -6.19 -4.13
CA LYS A 12 3.25 -5.78 -5.35
C LYS A 12 2.21 -4.69 -5.10
N ILE A 13 1.47 -4.78 -3.99
CA ILE A 13 0.49 -3.75 -3.62
C ILE A 13 1.19 -2.41 -3.33
N TYR A 14 2.34 -2.45 -2.66
CA TYR A 14 3.13 -1.27 -2.38
C TYR A 14 3.72 -0.64 -3.66
N GLU A 15 4.27 -1.43 -4.57
CA GLU A 15 4.80 -0.97 -5.86
C GLU A 15 3.72 -0.27 -6.69
N HIS A 16 2.56 -0.90 -6.87
CA HIS A 16 1.45 -0.28 -7.59
C HIS A 16 0.90 0.96 -6.90
N LEU A 17 0.99 1.05 -5.57
CA LEU A 17 0.62 2.26 -4.84
C LEU A 17 1.60 3.40 -5.16
N ILE A 18 2.91 3.13 -5.20
CA ILE A 18 3.92 4.11 -5.62
C ILE A 18 3.67 4.56 -7.05
N GLU A 19 3.53 3.62 -7.99
CA GLU A 19 3.31 3.93 -9.41
C GLU A 19 2.07 4.84 -9.60
N LEU A 20 0.98 4.56 -8.89
CA LEU A 20 -0.22 5.39 -8.93
C LEU A 20 0.00 6.76 -8.30
N GLN A 21 0.71 6.83 -7.17
CA GLN A 21 1.02 8.09 -6.49
C GLN A 21 1.92 8.99 -7.34
N GLU A 22 2.94 8.43 -8.00
CA GLU A 22 3.85 9.17 -8.87
C GLU A 22 3.16 9.66 -10.15
N GLY A 23 2.26 8.84 -10.71
CA GLY A 23 1.50 9.18 -11.91
C GLY A 23 0.42 10.23 -11.68
N LEU A 24 -0.34 10.12 -10.59
CA LEU A 24 -1.46 11.03 -10.29
C LEU A 24 -1.01 12.27 -9.50
N LYS A 25 0.09 12.16 -8.74
CA LYS A 25 0.56 13.18 -7.79
C LYS A 25 -0.55 13.69 -6.86
N ASP A 26 -1.46 12.78 -6.47
CA ASP A 26 -2.65 13.12 -5.72
C ASP A 26 -2.28 13.56 -4.29
N GLU A 27 -2.71 14.77 -3.93
CA GLU A 27 -2.48 15.35 -2.60
C GLU A 27 -3.27 14.62 -1.50
N TYR A 28 -4.32 13.89 -1.84
CA TYR A 28 -5.12 13.12 -0.89
C TYR A 28 -4.74 11.62 -0.87
N GLY A 29 -3.83 11.21 -1.76
CA GLY A 29 -3.36 9.84 -1.89
C GLY A 29 -4.23 8.98 -2.79
N ILE A 30 -3.93 7.69 -2.86
CA ILE A 30 -4.58 6.76 -3.78
C ILE A 30 -5.73 6.04 -3.09
N GLN A 31 -6.92 6.13 -3.69
CA GLN A 31 -8.07 5.40 -3.21
C GLN A 31 -7.92 3.88 -3.46
N SER A 32 -8.30 3.07 -2.47
CA SER A 32 -8.25 1.61 -2.54
C SER A 32 -9.01 1.02 -3.71
N ALA A 33 -10.10 1.67 -4.16
CA ALA A 33 -10.85 1.26 -5.35
C ALA A 33 -10.00 1.32 -6.63
N TYR A 34 -9.25 2.41 -6.83
CA TYR A 34 -8.35 2.56 -7.98
C TYR A 34 -7.18 1.59 -7.93
N LEU A 35 -6.61 1.40 -6.74
CA LEU A 35 -5.56 0.40 -6.53
C LEU A 35 -6.09 -1.02 -6.82
N GLY A 36 -7.30 -1.35 -6.36
CA GLY A 36 -7.91 -2.66 -6.57
C GLY A 36 -8.19 -3.00 -8.04
N LYS A 37 -8.51 -1.98 -8.86
CA LYS A 37 -8.68 -2.16 -10.31
C LYS A 37 -7.41 -2.69 -11.00
N ARG A 38 -6.21 -2.30 -10.53
CA ARG A 38 -4.92 -2.83 -11.03
C ARG A 38 -4.79 -4.35 -10.83
N PHE A 39 -5.48 -4.89 -9.84
CA PHE A 39 -5.50 -6.32 -9.52
C PHE A 39 -6.73 -7.05 -10.08
N GLY A 40 -7.46 -6.43 -11.02
CA GLY A 40 -8.68 -6.99 -11.61
C GLY A 40 -9.81 -7.17 -10.59
N LYS A 41 -9.83 -6.38 -9.52
CA LYS A 41 -10.86 -6.45 -8.48
C LYS A 41 -11.97 -5.44 -8.75
N THR A 42 -13.20 -5.85 -8.45
CA THR A 42 -14.33 -4.92 -8.39
C THR A 42 -14.11 -3.92 -7.26
N THR A 43 -14.80 -2.77 -7.30
CA THR A 43 -14.74 -1.78 -6.22
C THR A 43 -15.11 -2.37 -4.86
N TYR A 44 -16.05 -3.33 -4.84
CA TYR A 44 -16.48 -4.03 -3.63
C TYR A 44 -15.38 -4.96 -3.09
N ASP A 45 -14.76 -5.76 -3.97
CA ASP A 45 -13.72 -6.74 -3.59
C ASP A 45 -12.37 -6.09 -3.28
N ALA A 46 -12.11 -4.91 -3.86
CA ALA A 46 -10.86 -4.17 -3.69
C ALA A 46 -10.57 -3.91 -2.21
N SER A 47 -11.57 -3.46 -1.45
CA SER A 47 -11.40 -3.16 -0.03
C SER A 47 -11.00 -4.40 0.77
N ALA A 48 -11.70 -5.52 0.61
CA ALA A 48 -11.41 -6.76 1.33
C ALA A 48 -10.05 -7.35 0.91
N TYR A 49 -9.71 -7.27 -0.38
CA TYR A 49 -8.44 -7.79 -0.90
C TYR A 49 -7.22 -7.00 -0.41
N LEU A 50 -7.34 -5.67 -0.34
CA LEU A 50 -6.24 -4.76 -0.03
C LEU A 50 -6.10 -4.47 1.47
N SER A 51 -7.21 -4.42 2.23
CA SER A 51 -7.22 -4.00 3.64
C SER A 51 -6.21 -4.74 4.53
N PRO A 52 -6.06 -6.09 4.46
CA PRO A 52 -5.08 -6.79 5.27
C PRO A 52 -3.64 -6.34 5.00
N THR A 53 -3.29 -6.16 3.72
CA THR A 53 -1.97 -5.71 3.30
C THR A 53 -1.74 -4.25 3.64
N LEU A 54 -2.69 -3.36 3.36
CA LEU A 54 -2.53 -1.92 3.62
C LEU A 54 -2.41 -1.63 5.13
N LYS A 55 -3.20 -2.30 5.99
CA LYS A 55 -3.05 -2.20 7.45
C LYS A 55 -1.69 -2.69 7.92
N LYS A 56 -1.17 -3.75 7.31
CA LYS A 56 0.16 -4.28 7.63
C LYS A 56 1.26 -3.30 7.23
N LEU A 57 1.21 -2.76 6.02
CA LEU A 57 2.15 -1.75 5.54
C LEU A 57 2.06 -0.46 6.37
N GLU A 58 0.85 -0.10 6.85
CA GLU A 58 0.61 1.05 7.73
C GLU A 58 1.26 0.86 9.10
N ARG A 59 1.04 -0.29 9.75
CA ARG A 59 1.71 -0.63 11.02
C ARG A 59 3.23 -0.64 10.91
N LEU A 60 3.72 -0.97 9.74
CA LEU A 60 5.14 -1.00 9.45
C LEU A 60 5.69 0.41 9.15
N GLY A 61 4.85 1.39 8.82
CA GLY A 61 5.29 2.73 8.44
C GLY A 61 5.76 2.83 6.99
N ALA A 62 5.34 1.89 6.13
CA ALA A 62 5.57 1.97 4.69
C ALA A 62 4.50 2.80 3.98
N VAL A 63 3.27 2.82 4.50
CA VAL A 63 2.16 3.60 3.95
C VAL A 63 1.46 4.37 5.06
N GLU A 64 0.86 5.49 4.70
CA GLU A 64 0.01 6.30 5.57
C GLU A 64 -1.41 6.30 5.03
N LYS A 65 -2.39 6.18 5.92
CA LYS A 65 -3.79 6.35 5.57
C LYS A 65 -4.19 7.81 5.77
N VAL A 66 -4.38 8.53 4.68
CA VAL A 66 -4.66 9.98 4.70
C VAL A 66 -6.12 10.25 5.06
N CYS A 67 -7.05 9.58 4.39
CA CYS A 67 -8.48 9.74 4.64
C CYS A 67 -9.25 8.45 4.30
N ARG A 68 -10.58 8.51 4.28
CA ARG A 68 -11.43 7.31 4.12
C ARG A 68 -11.12 6.58 2.81
N GLY A 69 -10.40 5.46 2.94
CA GLY A 69 -10.02 4.60 1.82
C GLY A 69 -8.85 5.11 0.97
N HIS A 70 -8.16 6.19 1.37
CA HIS A 70 -7.01 6.73 0.64
C HIS A 70 -5.71 6.48 1.37
N TYR A 71 -4.67 6.11 0.62
CA TYR A 71 -3.37 5.73 1.14
C TYR A 71 -2.26 6.41 0.36
N LYS A 72 -1.17 6.77 1.05
CA LYS A 72 0.05 7.28 0.44
C LYS A 72 1.24 6.41 0.83
N PRO A 73 2.21 6.20 -0.06
CA PRO A 73 3.50 5.65 0.33
C PRO A 73 4.25 6.68 1.18
N ILE A 74 4.86 6.25 2.28
CA ILE A 74 5.77 7.09 3.06
C ILE A 74 7.14 6.96 2.41
N THR A 75 7.58 7.99 1.68
CA THR A 75 8.81 7.98 0.88
C THR A 75 10.10 7.96 1.71
N PHE A 76 10.03 7.83 3.03
CA PHE A 76 11.21 7.81 3.88
C PHE A 76 11.45 6.44 4.51
N SER A 77 12.55 5.82 4.10
CA SER A 77 13.35 4.87 4.89
C SER A 77 12.84 3.44 5.14
N PHE A 78 11.66 3.03 4.68
CA PHE A 78 11.14 1.70 5.01
C PHE A 78 12.05 0.53 4.54
N PHE A 79 12.71 0.66 3.38
CA PHE A 79 13.62 -0.35 2.86
C PHE A 79 15.07 -0.22 3.31
N ASN A 80 15.48 0.89 3.93
CA ASN A 80 16.88 1.13 4.28
C ASN A 80 17.33 0.41 5.56
N HIS A 81 16.42 -0.24 6.30
CA HIS A 81 16.75 -0.86 7.59
C HIS A 81 16.37 -2.34 7.74
N ARG A 82 15.73 -2.99 6.75
CA ARG A 82 15.18 -4.35 6.95
C ARG A 82 15.27 -5.36 5.81
N LEU A 83 15.94 -5.08 4.69
CA LEU A 83 16.32 -6.11 3.74
C LEU A 83 17.85 -6.27 3.73
N PRO A 84 18.40 -7.45 4.06
CA PRO A 84 19.76 -7.75 3.65
C PRO A 84 19.73 -7.91 2.12
N PHE A 85 20.56 -7.13 1.42
CA PHE A 85 21.03 -7.52 0.10
C PHE A 85 21.80 -8.84 0.21
#